data_AF-A0A9D5Q4K9-F1
#
_entry.id   AF-A0A9D5Q4K9-F1
#
_cell.length_a   1.000
_cell.length_b   1.000
_cell.length_c   1.000
_cell.angle_alpha   90.00
_cell.angle_beta   90.00
_cell.angle_gamma   90.00
#
_symmetry.space_group_name_H-M   'P 1'
#
loop_
_entity.id
_entity.type
_entity.pdbx_description
1 polymer ?
#
loop_
_entity_poly.entity_id
_entity_poly.type
_entity_poly.pdbx_seq_one_letter_code
_entity_poly.pdbx_strand_id
1 'polypeptide(L)'
;KLKQIYDALCIYKRNRRVMLIAFLLALLLQINVIVHYYFIAYALELAVPLMYFFLIIPVVTVVLMVPIFINGIGGREAAYVFLLGVFGVTPSEAIAFSWIAFGMILVQGIAGGIVYALRRD
;
A
#
# COMPACT_ATOMS: atom_id res chain seq x y z
N LYS A 1 -23.44 15.31 8.89
CA LYS A 1 -22.34 14.47 8.34
C LYS A 1 -22.71 13.86 6.98
N LEU A 2 -23.80 13.12 6.82
CA LEU A 2 -24.24 12.56 5.52
C LEU A 2 -24.56 13.60 4.43
N LYS A 3 -25.22 14.73 4.78
CA LYS A 3 -25.45 15.84 3.84
C LYS A 3 -24.15 16.48 3.34
N GLN A 4 -23.14 16.65 4.19
CA GLN A 4 -21.83 17.19 3.78
C GLN A 4 -21.07 16.26 2.84
N ILE A 5 -21.13 14.95 3.06
CA ILE A 5 -20.55 13.95 2.14
C ILE A 5 -21.32 13.97 0.82
N TYR A 6 -22.65 14.09 0.86
CA TYR A 6 -23.50 14.18 -0.31
C TYR A 6 -23.27 15.47 -1.12
N ASP A 7 -23.14 16.61 -0.45
CA ASP A 7 -22.85 17.91 -1.06
C ASP A 7 -21.43 17.95 -1.64
N ALA A 8 -20.44 17.38 -0.94
CA ALA A 8 -19.08 17.21 -1.46
C ALA A 8 -19.05 16.31 -2.72
N LEU A 9 -19.82 15.22 -2.73
CA LEU A 9 -19.98 14.35 -3.90
C LEU A 9 -20.71 15.06 -5.05
N CYS A 10 -21.69 15.91 -4.77
CA CYS A 10 -22.41 16.71 -5.77
C CYS A 10 -21.54 17.80 -6.40
N ILE A 11 -20.65 18.43 -5.63
CA ILE A 11 -19.63 19.36 -6.17
C ILE A 11 -18.67 18.63 -7.10
N TYR A 12 -18.29 17.39 -6.76
CA TYR A 12 -17.45 16.53 -7.59
C TYR A 12 -18.15 16.09 -8.89
N LYS A 13 -19.45 15.80 -8.80
CA LYS A 13 -20.29 15.39 -9.94
C LYS A 13 -20.39 16.47 -11.03
N ARG A 14 -20.19 17.75 -10.69
CA ARG A 14 -20.30 18.88 -11.62
C ARG A 14 -19.09 19.02 -12.56
N ASN A 15 -17.93 18.44 -12.23
CA ASN A 15 -16.72 18.51 -13.05
C ASN A 15 -16.16 17.11 -13.36
N ARG A 16 -16.69 16.45 -14.39
CA ARG A 16 -16.20 15.15 -14.90
C ARG A 16 -14.67 15.13 -15.12
N ARG A 17 -14.09 16.27 -15.49
CA ARG A 17 -12.63 16.43 -15.66
C ARG A 17 -11.86 16.25 -14.35
N VAL A 18 -12.34 16.81 -13.24
CA VAL A 18 -11.70 16.66 -11.92
C VAL A 18 -11.78 15.22 -11.44
N MET A 19 -12.93 14.57 -11.65
CA MET A 19 -13.13 13.16 -11.30
C MET A 19 -12.23 12.21 -12.11
N LEU A 20 -12.06 12.47 -13.41
CA LEU A 20 -11.11 11.75 -14.26
C LEU A 20 -9.66 11.94 -13.79
N ILE A 21 -9.25 13.18 -13.50
CA ILE A 21 -7.88 13.46 -13.04
C ILE A 21 -7.60 12.74 -11.71
N ALA A 22 -8.51 12.80 -10.74
CA ALA A 22 -8.31 12.11 -9.47
C ALA A 22 -8.29 10.59 -9.61
N PHE A 23 -9.12 10.02 -10.50
CA PHE A 23 -9.07 8.60 -10.81
C PHE A 23 -7.72 8.19 -11.43
N LEU A 24 -7.22 8.97 -12.40
CA LEU A 24 -5.90 8.72 -12.99
C LEU A 24 -4.76 8.86 -11.97
N LEU A 25 -4.83 9.86 -11.08
CA LEU A 25 -3.86 10.03 -10.00
C LEU A 25 -3.91 8.85 -9.01
N ALA A 26 -5.10 8.35 -8.67
CA ALA A 26 -5.23 7.17 -7.82
C ALA A 26 -4.66 5.91 -8.48
N LEU A 27 -4.88 5.74 -9.79
CA LEU A 27 -4.28 4.63 -10.55
C LEU A 27 -2.75 4.74 -10.60
N LEU A 28 -2.21 5.93 -10.86
CA LEU A 28 -0.77 6.17 -10.87
C LEU A 28 -0.15 5.91 -9.49
N LEU A 29 -0.81 6.34 -8.42
CA LEU A 29 -0.41 6.03 -7.05
C LEU A 29 -0.42 4.51 -6.81
N GLN A 30 -1.47 3.81 -7.23
CA GLN A 30 -1.56 2.36 -7.06
C GLN A 30 -0.44 1.62 -7.82
N ILE A 31 -0.13 2.04 -9.04
CA ILE A 31 0.98 1.50 -9.82
C ILE A 31 2.31 1.77 -9.10
N ASN A 32 2.51 2.98 -8.59
CA ASN A 32 3.71 3.34 -7.83
C ASN A 32 3.89 2.45 -6.59
N VAL A 33 2.81 2.19 -5.84
CA VAL A 33 2.83 1.28 -4.69
C VAL A 33 3.25 -0.13 -5.11
N ILE A 34 2.70 -0.66 -6.19
CA ILE A 34 3.03 -2.01 -6.67
C ILE A 34 4.51 -2.09 -7.11
N VAL A 35 4.99 -1.09 -7.85
CA VAL A 35 6.40 -1.00 -8.28
C VAL A 35 7.33 -0.88 -7.07
N HIS A 36 6.95 -0.12 -6.05
CA HIS A 36 7.71 0.00 -4.80
C HIS A 36 7.91 -1.37 -4.14
N TYR A 37 6.84 -2.16 -3.98
CA TYR A 37 6.94 -3.52 -3.43
C TYR A 37 7.76 -4.45 -4.33
N TYR A 38 7.61 -4.35 -5.65
CA TYR A 38 8.41 -5.13 -6.58
C TYR A 38 9.92 -4.85 -6.43
N PHE A 39 10.33 -3.59 -6.25
CA PHE A 39 11.74 -3.28 -6.03
C PHE A 39 12.30 -3.87 -4.74
N ILE A 40 11.49 -3.97 -3.68
CA ILE A 40 11.89 -4.67 -2.45
C ILE A 40 12.11 -6.15 -2.73
N ALA A 41 11.19 -6.79 -3.47
CA ALA A 41 11.33 -8.19 -3.86
C ALA A 41 12.56 -8.42 -4.74
N TYR A 42 12.80 -7.52 -5.70
CA TYR A 42 13.97 -7.55 -6.57
C TYR A 42 15.28 -7.39 -5.78
N ALA A 43 15.32 -6.48 -4.81
CA ALA A 43 16.48 -6.25 -3.95
C ALA A 43 16.78 -7.45 -3.02
N LEU A 44 15.75 -8.26 -2.70
CA LEU A 44 15.88 -9.51 -1.96
C LEU A 44 16.08 -10.73 -2.87
N GLU A 45 16.27 -10.52 -4.17
CA GLU A 45 16.45 -11.58 -5.18
C GLU A 45 15.29 -12.58 -5.24
N LEU A 46 14.06 -12.15 -4.89
CA LEU A 46 12.88 -13.01 -4.94
C LEU A 46 12.45 -13.21 -6.40
N ALA A 47 12.34 -14.47 -6.83
CA ALA A 47 11.95 -14.86 -8.17
C ALA A 47 10.43 -14.73 -8.44
N VAL A 48 9.82 -13.59 -8.08
CA VAL A 48 8.39 -13.31 -8.24
C VAL A 48 8.16 -12.32 -9.39
N PRO A 49 7.41 -12.68 -10.45
CA PRO A 49 7.13 -11.77 -11.55
C PRO A 49 6.29 -10.55 -11.11
N LEU A 50 6.62 -9.36 -11.63
CA LEU A 50 5.95 -8.08 -11.35
C LEU A 50 4.42 -8.18 -11.43
N MET A 51 3.89 -8.92 -12.41
CA MET A 51 2.45 -9.01 -12.66
C MET A 51 1.68 -9.61 -11.48
N TYR A 52 2.30 -10.47 -10.66
CA TYR A 52 1.64 -11.05 -9.49
C TYR A 52 1.53 -10.06 -8.33
N PHE A 53 2.38 -9.04 -8.25
CA PHE A 53 2.25 -7.99 -7.24
C PHE A 53 0.98 -7.15 -7.41
N PHE A 54 0.41 -7.08 -8.62
CA PHE A 54 -0.91 -6.47 -8.85
C PHE A 54 -2.06 -7.20 -8.16
N LEU A 55 -1.86 -8.47 -7.79
CA LEU A 55 -2.84 -9.25 -7.03
C LEU A 55 -2.43 -9.36 -5.56
N ILE A 56 -1.16 -9.65 -5.28
CA ILE A 56 -0.65 -9.85 -3.92
C ILE A 56 -0.87 -8.59 -3.08
N ILE A 57 -0.49 -7.41 -3.58
CA ILE A 57 -0.53 -6.18 -2.77
C ILE A 57 -1.96 -5.76 -2.39
N PRO A 58 -2.94 -5.73 -3.32
CA PRO A 58 -4.33 -5.46 -2.93
C PRO A 58 -4.92 -6.52 -1.99
N VAL A 59 -4.62 -7.80 -2.20
CA VAL A 59 -5.12 -8.89 -1.33
C VAL A 59 -4.58 -8.75 0.09
N VAL A 60 -3.27 -8.53 0.24
CA VAL A 60 -2.65 -8.29 1.55
C VAL A 60 -3.25 -7.05 2.20
N THR A 61 -3.47 -5.98 1.44
CA THR A 61 -4.12 -4.76 1.96
C THR A 61 -5.50 -5.06 2.52
N VAL A 62 -6.33 -5.83 1.81
CA VAL A 62 -7.67 -6.25 2.29
C VAL A 62 -7.57 -7.08 3.57
N VAL A 63 -6.63 -8.02 3.64
CA VAL A 63 -6.38 -8.83 4.86
C VAL A 63 -6.02 -7.94 6.05
N LEU A 64 -5.21 -6.90 5.82
CA LEU A 64 -4.80 -5.96 6.86
C LEU A 64 -5.89 -4.98 7.28
N MET A 65 -6.94 -4.78 6.48
CA MET A 65 -8.10 -3.97 6.85
C MET A 65 -8.97 -4.67 7.90
N VAL A 66 -8.78 -5.97 8.12
CA VAL A 66 -9.48 -6.71 9.16
C VAL A 66 -8.99 -6.23 10.53
N PRO A 67 -9.88 -5.76 11.43
CA PRO A 67 -9.51 -5.11 12.70
C PRO A 67 -9.05 -6.11 13.78
N ILE A 68 -8.44 -7.21 13.37
CA ILE A 68 -7.88 -8.25 14.25
C ILE A 68 -6.41 -7.94 14.56
N PHE A 69 -5.70 -7.29 13.63
CA PHE A 69 -4.26 -7.06 13.73
C PHE A 69 -3.94 -5.66 14.27
N ILE A 70 -3.06 -5.57 15.27
CA ILE A 70 -2.54 -4.29 15.76
C ILE A 70 -1.54 -3.77 14.73
N ASN A 71 -1.91 -2.72 13.98
CA ASN A 71 -1.09 -2.14 12.90
C ASN A 71 -0.69 -3.17 11.81
N GLY A 72 -1.44 -4.26 11.67
CA GLY A 72 -1.11 -5.32 10.73
C GLY A 72 0.04 -6.24 11.14
N ILE A 73 0.58 -6.12 12.36
CA ILE A 73 1.61 -7.03 12.88
C ILE A 73 1.00 -8.43 13.04
N GLY A 74 1.72 -9.45 12.58
CA GLY A 74 1.28 -10.84 12.50
C GLY A 74 0.46 -11.14 11.24
N GLY A 75 -0.44 -10.23 10.84
CA GLY A 75 -1.27 -10.39 9.64
C GLY A 75 -0.50 -10.20 8.35
N ARG A 76 0.41 -9.22 8.32
CA ARG A 76 1.21 -8.89 7.13
C ARG A 76 2.20 -10.00 6.81
N GLU A 77 2.91 -10.47 7.83
CA GLU A 77 3.89 -11.54 7.74
C GLU A 77 3.22 -12.83 7.28
N ALA A 78 2.12 -13.22 7.92
CA ALA A 78 1.39 -14.42 7.53
C ALA A 78 0.86 -14.35 6.08
N ALA A 79 0.30 -13.20 5.67
CA ALA A 79 -0.22 -13.02 4.33
C ALA A 79 0.89 -13.08 3.27
N TYR A 80 2.05 -12.46 3.52
CA TYR A 80 3.18 -12.54 2.60
C TYR A 80 3.81 -13.93 2.55
N VAL A 81 3.99 -14.61 3.70
CA VAL A 81 4.48 -16.00 3.73
C VAL A 81 3.56 -16.91 2.92
N PHE A 82 2.24 -16.75 3.06
CA PHE A 82 1.26 -17.55 2.31
C PHE A 82 1.30 -17.25 0.80
N LEU A 83 1.21 -15.98 0.40
CA LEU A 83 1.09 -15.60 -1.01
C LEU A 83 2.40 -15.71 -1.79
N LEU A 84 3.53 -15.31 -1.20
CA LEU A 84 4.84 -15.41 -1.82
C LEU A 84 5.36 -16.85 -1.80
N GLY A 85 4.96 -17.65 -0.82
CA GLY A 85 5.32 -19.08 -0.74
C GLY A 85 4.88 -19.89 -1.96
N VAL A 86 3.82 -19.47 -2.67
CA VAL A 86 3.39 -20.08 -3.94
C VAL A 86 4.47 -19.99 -5.02
N PHE A 87 5.36 -19.00 -4.92
CA PHE A 87 6.49 -18.78 -5.84
C PHE A 87 7.81 -19.36 -5.33
N GLY A 88 7.77 -20.18 -4.27
CA GLY A 88 8.96 -20.80 -3.68
C GLY A 88 9.74 -19.88 -2.74
N VAL A 89 9.19 -18.71 -2.38
CA VAL A 89 9.80 -17.82 -1.39
C VAL A 89 9.71 -18.45 0.00
N THR A 90 10.83 -18.52 0.70
CA THR A 90 10.90 -19.10 2.04
C THR A 90 10.20 -18.19 3.07
N PRO A 91 9.71 -18.73 4.20
CA PRO A 91 9.09 -17.90 5.23
C PRO A 91 10.02 -16.80 5.75
N SER A 92 11.32 -17.06 5.88
CA SER A 92 12.33 -16.08 6.29
C SER A 92 12.45 -14.92 5.31
N GLU A 93 12.45 -15.19 4.01
CA GLU A 93 12.51 -14.17 2.96
C GLU A 93 11.23 -13.34 2.91
N ALA A 94 10.07 -13.97 3.01
CA ALA A 94 8.78 -13.28 3.04
C ALA A 94 8.62 -12.38 4.28
N ILE A 95 9.15 -12.82 5.43
CA ILE A 95 9.21 -11.99 6.64
C ILE A 95 10.17 -10.82 6.40
N ALA A 96 11.37 -11.04 5.87
CA ALA A 96 12.31 -9.96 5.55
C ALA A 96 11.69 -8.91 4.61
N PHE A 97 10.99 -9.36 3.56
CA PHE A 97 10.21 -8.53 2.65
C PHE A 97 9.17 -7.68 3.39
N SER A 98 8.37 -8.30 4.27
CA SER A 98 7.34 -7.64 5.09
C SER A 98 7.93 -6.50 5.94
N TRP A 99 9.06 -6.78 6.60
CA TRP A 99 9.71 -5.84 7.51
C TRP A 99 10.41 -4.69 6.78
N ILE A 100 11.06 -4.95 5.64
CA ILE A 100 11.65 -3.89 4.82
C ILE A 100 10.55 -2.96 4.30
N ALA A 101 9.45 -3.52 3.79
CA ALA A 101 8.31 -2.72 3.34
C ALA A 101 7.71 -1.88 4.47
N PHE A 102 7.58 -2.44 5.66
CA PHE A 102 7.11 -1.69 6.82
C PHE A 102 8.08 -0.58 7.23
N GLY A 103 9.38 -0.86 7.22
CA GLY A 103 10.43 0.13 7.48
C GLY A 103 10.36 1.30 6.51
N MET A 104 10.14 1.04 5.23
CA MET A 104 9.96 2.09 4.22
C MET A 104 8.75 2.98 4.51
N ILE A 105 7.63 2.40 4.92
CA ILE A 105 6.43 3.16 5.34
C ILE A 105 6.74 4.03 6.56
N LEU A 106 7.47 3.51 7.55
CA LEU A 106 7.89 4.28 8.72
C LEU A 106 8.80 5.46 8.34
N VAL A 107 9.77 5.23 7.45
CA VAL A 107 10.67 6.30 6.97
C VAL A 107 9.87 7.40 6.27
N GLN A 108 8.93 7.03 5.39
CA GLN A 108 8.04 7.99 4.72
C GLN A 108 7.15 8.74 5.72
N GLY A 109 6.61 8.04 6.71
CA GLY A 109 5.79 8.62 7.78
C GLY A 109 6.58 9.61 8.64
N ILE A 110 7.82 9.28 9.00
CA ILE A 110 8.73 10.18 9.74
C ILE A 110 9.06 11.41 8.89
N ALA A 111 9.38 11.24 7.61
CA ALA A 111 9.66 12.37 6.72
C ALA A 111 8.45 13.31 6.63
N GLY A 112 7.24 12.78 6.45
CA GLY A 112 6.01 13.56 6.48
C GLY A 112 5.75 14.23 7.83
N GLY A 113 6.03 13.53 8.93
CA GLY A 113 5.92 14.05 10.30
C GLY A 113 6.88 15.20 10.58
N ILE A 114 8.13 15.13 10.09
CA ILE A 114 9.11 16.21 10.18
C ILE A 114 8.62 17.44 9.39
N VAL A 115 8.16 17.24 8.16
CA VAL A 115 7.61 18.33 7.34
C VAL A 115 6.43 18.99 8.04
N TYR A 116 5.54 18.19 8.64
CA TYR A 116 4.41 18.69 9.42
C TYR A 116 4.85 19.47 10.67
N ALA A 117 5.82 18.97 11.43
CA ALA A 117 6.33 19.63 12.63
C ALA A 117 7.06 20.96 12.35
N LEU A 118 7.73 21.05 11.20
CA LEU A 118 8.41 22.27 10.74
C LEU A 118 7.45 23.27 10.08
N ARG A 119 6.27 22.81 9.65
CA ARG A 119 5.23 23.67 9.11
C ARG A 119 4.60 24.46 10.27
N ARG A 120 5.16 25.64 10.54
CA ARG A 120 4.52 26.66 11.37
C ARG A 120 3.35 27.27 10.58
N ASP A 121 2.15 26.77 10.85
CA ASP A 121 0.92 27.54 10.70
C ASP A 121 0.64 28.29 12.01
#